data_AF-A0A1H7MM27-F1
#
_entry.id   AF-A0A1H7MM27-F1
#
_cell.length_a   1.000
_cell.length_b   1.000
_cell.length_c   1.000
_cell.angle_alpha   90.00
_cell.angle_beta   90.00
_cell.angle_gamma   90.00
#
_symmetry.space_group_name_H-M   'P 1'
#
loop_
_entity.id
_entity.type
_entity.pdbx_description
1 polymer ?
#
loop_
_entity_poly.entity_id
_entity_poly.type
_entity_poly.pdbx_seq_one_letter_code
_entity_poly.pdbx_strand_id
1 'polypeptide(L)'
;MSLRENNQRVTNPGGSIELLEITNPGFSEPMRIANNSEDVASQGVTYVGVNFGFTLPEDVSGSAPRMQLTMGNAGTSITDELERITPGSITMARLIIIDRSEPDVQEKVFKMPISSVVCTPSAATATAGWDEIMRQAAVKQIANQHTLPGIF
;
A
#
# COMPACT_ATOMS: atom_id res chain seq x y z
N MET A 1 -5.18 21.84 14.03
CA MET A 1 -3.89 22.56 13.89
C MET A 1 -3.02 21.67 13.02
N SER A 2 -2.55 22.12 11.85
CA SER A 2 -2.00 21.21 10.84
C SER A 2 -0.69 20.53 11.30
N LEU A 3 -0.47 19.27 10.89
CA LEU A 3 0.75 18.48 11.14
C LEU A 3 2.02 19.23 10.72
N ARG A 4 1.94 20.11 9.70
CA ARG A 4 3.06 20.97 9.29
C ARG A 4 3.52 21.89 10.41
N GLU A 5 2.60 22.43 11.21
CA GLU A 5 2.92 23.28 12.36
C GLU A 5 3.41 22.44 13.54
N ASN A 6 2.82 21.26 13.78
CA ASN A 6 3.25 20.35 14.84
C ASN A 6 4.65 19.78 14.63
N ASN A 7 5.03 19.45 13.39
CA ASN A 7 6.36 18.94 13.04
C ASN A 7 7.47 20.00 13.12
N GLN A 8 7.11 21.29 13.19
CA GLN A 8 8.08 22.37 13.42
C GLN A 8 8.35 22.62 14.92
N ARG A 9 7.60 21.97 15.83
CA ARG A 9 7.81 22.13 17.27
C ARG A 9 8.98 21.28 17.75
N VAL A 10 9.84 21.89 18.57
CA VAL A 10 10.98 21.24 19.24
C VAL A 10 10.52 20.07 20.14
N THR A 11 9.28 20.12 20.63
CA THR A 11 8.60 19.03 21.33
C THR A 11 7.30 18.75 20.58
N ASN A 12 7.27 17.67 19.78
CA ASN A 12 6.05 17.13 19.18
C ASN A 12 5.57 15.94 20.05
N PRO A 13 4.60 16.14 20.95
CA PRO A 13 4.05 15.05 21.77
C PRO A 13 3.08 14.14 20.99
N GLY A 14 2.65 14.54 19.78
CA GLY A 14 1.61 13.83 19.00
C GLY A 14 2.17 12.73 18.09
N GLY A 15 3.23 13.03 17.34
CA GLY A 15 3.75 12.10 16.32
C GLY A 15 2.76 11.86 15.17
N SER A 16 3.27 11.36 14.04
CA SER A 16 2.43 10.88 12.93
C SER A 16 2.12 9.39 13.11
N ILE A 17 0.92 8.99 12.70
CA ILE A 17 0.56 7.59 12.56
C ILE A 17 0.29 7.31 11.08
N GLU A 18 0.79 6.18 10.60
CA GLU A 18 0.54 5.72 9.25
C GLU A 18 -0.60 4.70 9.22
N LEU A 19 -1.58 4.96 8.37
CA LEU A 19 -2.67 4.06 8.08
C LEU A 19 -2.47 3.47 6.69
N LEU A 20 -2.66 2.18 6.56
CA LEU A 20 -2.60 1.44 5.31
C LEU A 20 -3.96 0.82 5.03
N GLU A 21 -4.47 1.07 3.83
CA GLU A 21 -5.67 0.44 3.31
C GLU A 21 -5.30 -0.32 2.03
N ILE A 22 -5.47 -1.64 2.06
CA ILE A 22 -5.22 -2.52 0.91
C ILE A 22 -6.55 -2.97 0.35
N THR A 23 -6.76 -2.69 -0.93
CA THR A 23 -7.99 -3.03 -1.67
C THR A 23 -7.65 -3.97 -2.82
N ASN A 24 -8.40 -5.06 -2.93
CA ASN A 24 -8.32 -5.98 -4.07
C ASN A 24 -9.74 -6.39 -4.49
N PRO A 25 -10.03 -6.55 -5.79
CA PRO A 25 -11.34 -7.01 -6.26
C PRO A 25 -11.79 -8.39 -5.73
N GLY A 26 -10.85 -9.22 -5.27
CA GLY A 26 -11.09 -10.53 -4.66
C GLY A 26 -11.29 -10.49 -3.14
N PHE A 27 -11.13 -9.33 -2.48
CA PHE A 27 -11.40 -9.20 -1.06
C PHE A 27 -12.86 -8.83 -0.82
N SER A 28 -13.50 -9.44 0.18
CA SER A 28 -14.84 -9.06 0.60
C SER A 28 -14.88 -7.71 1.29
N GLU A 29 -13.81 -7.35 2.01
CA GLU A 29 -13.62 -6.04 2.64
C GLU A 29 -12.16 -5.57 2.47
N PRO A 30 -11.91 -4.24 2.42
CA PRO A 30 -10.55 -3.70 2.41
C PRO A 30 -9.80 -4.04 3.70
N MET A 31 -8.56 -4.52 3.59
CA MET A 31 -7.69 -4.71 4.75
C MET A 31 -7.20 -3.33 5.24
N ARG A 32 -7.43 -3.03 6.51
CA ARG A 32 -7.16 -1.70 7.12
C ARG A 32 -6.30 -1.84 8.35
N ILE A 33 -5.11 -1.25 8.30
CA ILE A 33 -4.08 -1.42 9.31
C ILE A 33 -3.52 -0.05 9.72
N ALA A 34 -3.30 0.16 11.01
CA ALA A 34 -2.60 1.31 11.55
C ALA A 34 -1.23 0.89 12.10
N ASN A 35 -0.19 1.69 11.84
CA ASN A 35 1.13 1.54 12.42
C ASN A 35 1.13 2.03 13.88
N ASN A 36 0.39 1.32 14.73
CA ASN A 36 0.22 1.62 16.13
C ASN A 36 0.01 0.31 16.91
N SER A 37 0.28 0.32 18.20
CA SER A 37 0.03 -0.86 19.07
C SER A 37 -1.44 -1.01 19.47
N GLU A 38 -2.25 0.01 19.25
CA GLU A 38 -3.69 0.03 19.53
C GLU A 38 -4.45 0.34 18.24
N ASP A 39 -5.68 -0.14 18.15
CA ASP A 39 -6.58 0.17 17.03
C ASP A 39 -6.86 1.68 16.95
N VAL A 40 -6.86 2.20 15.73
CA VAL A 40 -7.06 3.64 15.48
C VAL A 40 -8.34 3.83 14.68
N ALA A 41 -9.24 4.66 15.18
CA ALA A 41 -10.40 5.09 14.41
C ALA A 41 -10.09 6.40 13.68
N SER A 42 -10.34 6.44 12.37
CA SER A 42 -10.21 7.64 11.53
C SER A 42 -11.39 7.71 10.56
N GLN A 43 -12.07 8.86 10.49
CA GLN A 43 -13.22 9.10 9.61
C GLN A 43 -14.34 8.05 9.73
N GLY A 44 -14.57 7.54 10.94
CA GLY A 44 -15.57 6.49 11.20
C GLY A 44 -15.16 5.08 10.75
N VAL A 45 -13.90 4.89 10.35
CA VAL A 45 -13.30 3.60 9.98
C VAL A 45 -12.29 3.18 11.03
N THR A 46 -12.41 1.94 11.53
CA THR A 46 -11.43 1.35 12.45
C THR A 46 -10.30 0.69 11.66
N TYR A 47 -9.07 1.03 12.03
CA TYR A 47 -7.83 0.44 11.53
C TYR A 47 -7.21 -0.42 12.63
N VAL A 48 -6.85 -1.65 12.28
CA VAL A 48 -6.28 -2.59 13.26
C VAL A 48 -4.83 -2.20 13.57
N GLY A 49 -4.50 -2.09 14.86
CA GLY A 49 -3.15 -1.74 15.32
C GLY A 49 -2.16 -2.87 15.08
N VAL A 50 -1.37 -2.77 14.01
CA VAL A 50 -0.26 -3.69 13.73
C VAL A 50 0.94 -2.88 13.28
N ASN A 51 2.03 -2.99 14.04
CA ASN A 51 3.27 -2.30 13.67
C ASN A 51 3.79 -2.84 12.33
N PHE A 52 4.03 -1.94 11.38
CA PHE A 52 4.66 -2.24 10.10
C PHE A 52 5.74 -1.20 9.78
N GLY A 53 6.82 -1.67 9.18
CA GLY A 53 7.83 -0.80 8.60
C GLY A 53 7.40 -0.38 7.20
N PHE A 54 7.57 0.89 6.87
CA PHE A 54 7.42 1.38 5.50
C PHE A 54 8.61 2.26 5.15
N THR A 55 9.03 2.20 3.90
CA THR A 55 9.99 3.16 3.34
C THR A 55 9.23 4.16 2.50
N LEU A 56 9.36 5.45 2.85
CA LEU A 56 8.80 6.51 2.00
C LEU A 56 9.48 6.46 0.64
N PRO A 57 8.73 6.57 -0.47
CA PRO A 57 9.32 6.61 -1.79
C PRO A 57 10.26 7.81 -1.88
N GLU A 58 11.55 7.54 -2.07
CA GLU A 58 12.53 8.58 -2.41
C GLU A 58 12.29 9.01 -3.87
N ASP A 59 12.07 10.31 -4.07
CA ASP A 59 11.93 10.90 -5.40
C ASP A 59 13.33 11.06 -6.03
N VAL A 60 13.87 9.95 -6.51
CA VAL A 60 15.13 9.95 -7.27
C VAL A 60 14.78 10.16 -8.74
N SER A 61 15.22 11.29 -9.30
CA SER A 61 15.01 11.68 -10.70
C SER A 61 15.25 10.51 -11.67
N GLY A 62 14.18 10.04 -12.32
CA GLY A 62 14.23 9.00 -13.35
C GLY A 62 13.78 7.60 -12.94
N SER A 63 13.43 7.36 -11.66
CA SER A 63 12.81 6.10 -11.23
C SER A 63 11.36 6.31 -10.79
N ALA A 64 10.46 5.39 -11.13
CA ALA A 64 9.10 5.42 -10.62
C ALA A 64 9.14 5.25 -9.08
N PRO A 65 8.31 6.00 -8.33
CA PRO A 65 8.31 5.93 -6.87
C PRO A 65 7.96 4.51 -6.42
N ARG A 66 8.84 3.94 -5.58
CA ARG A 66 8.67 2.62 -4.97
C ARG A 66 8.58 2.76 -3.47
N MET A 67 7.56 2.14 -2.89
CA MET A 67 7.36 2.01 -1.46
C MET A 67 7.50 0.54 -1.09
N GLN A 68 8.38 0.24 -0.13
CA GLN A 68 8.45 -1.09 0.45
C GLN A 68 7.71 -1.09 1.79
N LEU A 69 6.74 -1.99 1.91
CA LEU A 69 6.00 -2.26 3.13
C LEU A 69 6.51 -3.59 3.71
N THR A 70 6.88 -3.59 4.98
CA THR A 70 7.33 -4.77 5.71
C THR A 70 6.49 -4.90 6.97
N MET A 71 5.69 -5.96 7.04
CA MET A 71 4.83 -6.24 8.17
C MET A 71 5.23 -7.58 8.81
N GLY A 72 5.30 -7.63 10.14
CA GLY A 72 5.43 -8.90 10.86
C GLY A 72 4.18 -9.75 10.63
N ASN A 73 4.34 -11.05 10.40
CA ASN A 73 3.21 -11.95 10.16
C ASN A 73 2.44 -12.17 11.48
N ALA A 74 1.58 -11.22 11.85
CA ALA A 74 0.74 -11.26 13.04
C ALA A 74 -0.64 -11.87 12.69
N GLY A 75 -0.65 -13.14 12.29
CA GLY A 75 -1.87 -13.96 12.28
C GLY A 75 -2.24 -14.57 10.93
N THR A 76 -2.76 -15.80 11.01
CA THR A 76 -3.27 -16.65 9.92
C THR A 76 -4.18 -15.91 8.93
N SER A 77 -4.92 -14.89 9.38
CA SER A 77 -5.86 -14.12 8.54
C SER A 77 -5.22 -13.37 7.37
N ILE A 78 -4.02 -12.78 7.56
CA ILE A 78 -3.35 -12.02 6.49
C ILE A 78 -2.86 -12.96 5.40
N THR A 79 -2.39 -14.15 5.79
CA THR A 79 -1.91 -15.16 4.84
C THR A 79 -3.08 -15.73 4.04
N ASP A 80 -4.21 -16.04 4.70
CA ASP A 80 -5.43 -16.53 4.04
C ASP A 80 -6.01 -15.52 3.04
N GLU A 81 -5.98 -14.22 3.35
CA GLU A 81 -6.43 -13.17 2.42
C GLU A 81 -5.45 -12.99 1.26
N LEU A 82 -4.14 -13.00 1.52
CA LEU A 82 -3.13 -12.93 0.47
C LEU A 82 -3.19 -14.14 -0.48
N GLU A 83 -3.51 -15.34 0.01
CA GLU A 83 -3.72 -16.53 -0.83
C GLU A 83 -4.98 -16.45 -1.70
N ARG A 84 -5.99 -15.68 -1.28
CA ARG A 84 -7.21 -15.44 -2.06
C ARG A 84 -7.02 -14.41 -3.18
N ILE A 85 -5.85 -13.78 -3.28
CA ILE A 85 -5.55 -12.86 -4.37
C ILE A 85 -5.62 -13.63 -5.70
N THR A 86 -6.57 -13.25 -6.55
CA THR A 86 -6.69 -13.84 -7.88
C THR A 86 -5.49 -13.42 -8.73
N PRO A 87 -4.77 -14.36 -9.37
CA PRO A 87 -3.63 -14.04 -10.23
C PRO A 87 -4.03 -13.04 -11.32
N GLY A 88 -3.34 -11.90 -11.39
CA GLY A 88 -3.61 -10.84 -12.37
C GLY A 88 -4.60 -9.75 -11.92
N SER A 89 -5.12 -9.83 -10.69
CA SER A 89 -5.86 -8.71 -10.10
C SER A 89 -4.92 -7.60 -9.63
N ILE A 90 -5.28 -6.34 -9.88
CA ILE A 90 -4.50 -5.19 -9.42
C ILE A 90 -4.91 -4.89 -7.98
N THR A 91 -4.02 -5.18 -7.04
CA THR A 91 -4.17 -4.77 -5.64
C THR A 91 -3.71 -3.32 -5.49
N MET A 92 -4.55 -2.45 -4.91
CA MET A 92 -4.22 -1.06 -4.65
C MET A 92 -3.94 -0.85 -3.17
N ALA A 93 -2.78 -0.27 -2.84
CA ALA A 93 -2.45 0.21 -1.52
C ALA A 93 -2.66 1.72 -1.41
N ARG A 94 -3.36 2.14 -0.36
CA ARG A 94 -3.54 3.54 0.03
C ARG A 94 -2.85 3.76 1.36
N LEU A 95 -1.68 4.41 1.34
CA LEU A 95 -0.98 4.85 2.54
C LEU A 95 -1.45 6.26 2.90
N ILE A 96 -1.87 6.44 4.14
CA ILE A 96 -2.39 7.69 4.68
C ILE A 96 -1.53 8.03 5.89
N ILE A 97 -1.00 9.25 5.94
CA ILE A 97 -0.32 9.76 7.12
C ILE A 97 -1.31 10.69 7.82
N ILE A 98 -1.55 10.44 9.11
CA ILE A 98 -2.39 11.26 9.98
C ILE A 98 -1.57 11.77 11.16
N ASP A 99 -2.01 12.86 11.77
CA ASP A 99 -1.52 13.28 13.08
C ASP A 99 -2.28 12.48 14.16
N ARG A 100 -1.58 12.00 15.19
CA ARG A 100 -2.24 11.31 16.31
C ARG A 100 -3.24 12.20 17.05
N SER A 101 -3.04 13.51 17.05
CA SER A 101 -3.91 14.48 17.72
C SER A 101 -5.18 14.81 16.92
N GLU A 102 -5.17 14.61 15.61
CA GLU A 102 -6.29 14.88 14.70
C GLU A 102 -6.47 13.69 13.72
N PRO A 103 -6.94 12.52 14.20
CA PRO A 103 -6.98 11.30 13.40
C PRO A 103 -7.95 11.38 12.20
N ASP A 104 -8.90 12.31 12.19
CA ASP A 104 -9.84 12.51 11.08
C ASP A 104 -9.24 13.32 9.91
N VAL A 105 -8.09 13.96 10.13
CA VAL A 105 -7.42 14.79 9.12
C VAL A 105 -6.37 13.96 8.38
N GLN A 106 -6.69 13.59 7.14
CA GLN A 106 -5.77 12.89 6.23
C GLN A 106 -4.81 13.89 5.60
N GLU A 107 -3.61 13.98 6.15
CA GLU A 107 -2.58 14.95 5.74
C GLU A 107 -1.92 14.58 4.41
N LYS A 108 -1.48 13.32 4.29
CA LYS A 108 -0.81 12.82 3.09
C LYS A 108 -1.42 11.50 2.68
N VAL A 109 -1.82 11.41 1.42
CA VAL A 109 -2.42 10.19 0.86
C VAL A 109 -1.63 9.77 -0.37
N PHE A 110 -1.04 8.58 -0.31
CA PHE A 110 -0.39 7.94 -1.44
C PHE A 110 -1.22 6.75 -1.90
N LYS A 111 -1.59 6.73 -3.17
CA LYS A 111 -2.27 5.60 -3.80
C LYS A 111 -1.30 4.95 -4.78
N MET A 112 -0.92 3.71 -4.53
CA MET A 112 0.04 2.99 -5.34
C MET A 112 -0.45 1.55 -5.57
N PRO A 113 -0.32 1.02 -6.79
CA PRO A 113 -0.56 -0.40 -7.03
C PRO A 113 0.53 -1.21 -6.34
N ILE A 114 0.15 -2.32 -5.70
CA ILE A 114 1.09 -3.32 -5.20
C ILE A 114 1.59 -4.10 -6.41
N SER A 115 2.91 -4.08 -6.62
CA SER A 115 3.60 -4.76 -7.73
C SER A 115 3.98 -6.19 -7.34
N SER A 116 4.46 -6.38 -6.11
CA SER A 116 4.86 -7.70 -5.63
C SER A 116 4.60 -7.86 -4.14
N VAL A 117 4.23 -9.09 -3.75
CA VAL A 117 4.11 -9.48 -2.34
C VAL A 117 4.94 -10.73 -2.16
N VAL A 118 5.85 -10.69 -1.19
CA VAL A 118 6.68 -11.81 -0.75
C VAL A 118 6.34 -12.07 0.70
N CYS A 119 5.67 -13.18 0.94
CA CYS A 119 5.37 -13.66 2.29
C CYS A 119 6.43 -14.66 2.73
N THR A 120 7.00 -14.43 3.92
CA THR A 120 7.84 -15.39 4.64
C THR A 120 7.10 -15.80 5.92
N PRO A 121 7.41 -16.97 6.52
CA PRO A 121 6.74 -17.43 7.74
C PRO A 121 6.78 -16.43 8.91
N SER A 122 7.76 -15.52 8.90
CA SER A 122 7.93 -14.52 9.95
C SER A 122 7.50 -13.10 9.55
N ALA A 123 7.41 -12.79 8.25
CA ALA A 123 7.15 -11.44 7.76
C ALA A 123 6.54 -11.44 6.36
N ALA A 124 5.56 -10.57 6.14
CA ALA A 124 5.04 -10.24 4.82
C ALA A 124 5.68 -8.94 4.33
N THR A 125 6.32 -8.99 3.17
CA THR A 125 6.88 -7.82 2.50
C THR A 125 6.12 -7.56 1.21
N ALA A 126 5.69 -6.32 1.00
CA ALA A 126 5.01 -5.90 -0.22
C ALA A 126 5.75 -4.70 -0.83
N THR A 127 5.91 -4.72 -2.14
CA THR A 127 6.41 -3.55 -2.89
C THR A 127 5.23 -2.93 -3.61
N ALA A 128 5.03 -1.63 -3.40
CA ALA A 128 4.05 -0.83 -4.11
C ALA A 128 4.74 0.22 -4.97
N GLY A 129 4.31 0.37 -6.20
CA GLY A 129 4.92 1.32 -7.12
C GLY A 129 4.35 1.21 -8.52
N TRP A 130 4.42 2.32 -9.24
CA TRP A 130 3.93 2.41 -10.62
C TRP A 130 4.87 1.79 -11.66
N ASP A 131 6.09 1.40 -11.25
CA ASP A 131 7.15 0.89 -12.14
C ASP A 131 6.68 -0.29 -13.01
N GLU A 132 5.94 -1.23 -12.43
CA GLU A 132 5.54 -2.44 -13.15
C GLU A 132 4.47 -2.15 -14.19
N ILE A 133 3.48 -1.31 -13.86
CA ILE A 133 2.48 -0.86 -14.84
C ILE A 133 3.14 -0.03 -15.95
N MET A 134 4.12 0.82 -15.61
CA MET A 134 4.84 1.64 -16.59
C MET A 134 5.80 0.82 -17.46
N ARG A 135 6.28 -0.34 -16.98
CA ARG A 135 7.10 -1.28 -17.77
C ARG A 135 6.27 -2.23 -18.63
N GLN A 136 4.95 -2.31 -18.43
CA GLN A 136 4.09 -3.16 -19.25
C GLN A 136 4.05 -2.69 -20.70
N ALA A 137 4.01 -3.65 -21.63
CA ALA A 137 3.88 -3.36 -23.05
C ALA A 137 2.58 -2.59 -23.32
N ALA A 138 2.67 -1.48 -24.05
CA ALA A 138 1.52 -0.65 -24.39
C ALA A 138 0.44 -1.40 -25.20
N VAL A 139 0.83 -2.48 -25.90
CA VAL A 139 -0.06 -3.32 -26.69
C VAL A 139 0.03 -4.76 -26.20
N LYS A 140 -1.10 -5.31 -25.73
CA LYS A 140 -1.20 -6.69 -25.22
C LYS A 140 -1.20 -7.75 -26.33
N GLN A 141 -1.59 -7.36 -27.54
CA GLN A 141 -1.68 -8.28 -28.68
C GLN A 141 -0.50 -8.06 -29.62
N ILE A 142 0.38 -9.06 -29.70
CA ILE A 142 1.46 -9.09 -30.67
C ILE A 142 0.91 -9.70 -31.96
N ALA A 143 1.15 -9.03 -33.09
CA ALA A 143 0.82 -9.57 -34.40
C ALA A 143 1.67 -10.83 -34.68
N ASN A 144 1.02 -11.98 -34.80
CA ASN A 144 1.63 -13.25 -35.19
C ASN A 144 0.70 -14.00 -36.16
N GLN A 145 1.20 -15.08 -36.78
CA GLN A 145 0.46 -15.85 -37.79
C GLN A 145 -0.89 -16.39 -37.27
N HIS A 146 -1.03 -16.61 -35.95
CA HIS A 146 -2.28 -17.08 -35.35
C HIS A 146 -3.28 -15.97 -35.02
N THR A 147 -2.81 -14.75 -34.75
CA THR A 147 -3.65 -13.60 -34.35
C THR A 147 -4.03 -12.69 -35.52
N LEU A 148 -3.28 -12.73 -36.62
CA LEU A 148 -3.62 -12.08 -37.90
C LEU A 148 -3.36 -13.03 -39.09
N PRO A 149 -4.21 -14.05 -39.30
CA PRO A 149 -4.13 -14.91 -40.48
C PRO A 149 -4.61 -14.11 -41.71
N GLY A 150 -3.69 -13.66 -42.56
CA GLY A 150 -4.00 -12.90 -43.77
C GLY A 150 -2.96 -11.86 -44.18
N ILE A 151 -2.04 -11.48 -43.29
CA ILE A 151 -0.88 -10.61 -43.59
C ILE A 151 0.43 -11.40 -43.64
N PHE A 152 0.47 -12.60 -43.05
CA PHE A 152 1.58 -13.55 -43.12
C PHE A 152 1.25 -14.71 -44.07
#